data_AF-A0A2V5NST1-F1
#
_entry.id   AF-A0A2V5NST1-F1
#
_cell.length_a   1.000
_cell.length_b   1.000
_cell.length_c   1.000
_cell.angle_alpha   90.00
_cell.angle_beta   90.00
_cell.angle_gamma   90.00
#
_symmetry.space_group_name_H-M   'P 1'
#
loop_
_entity.id
_entity.type
_entity.pdbx_description
1 polymer ?
#
loop_
_entity_poly.entity_id
_entity_poly.type
_entity_poly.pdbx_seq_one_letter_code
_entity_poly.pdbx_strand_id
1 'polypeptide(L)' 'MNVAARIPDFDVPVVEHARKDFPLLNANMTVGEALERIRREGVGERVIYFYAVDEEKRLVGVVPTRRLLT' A
#
# COMPACT_ATOMS: atom_id res chain seq x y z
N MET A 1 -33.97 -0.16 -7.97
CA MET A 1 -33.16 0.48 -9.02
C MET A 1 -31.99 -0.45 -9.35
N ASN A 2 -31.95 -0.94 -10.59
CA ASN A 2 -30.94 -1.89 -11.07
C ASN A 2 -29.58 -1.19 -11.15
N VAL A 3 -28.65 -1.52 -10.26
CA VAL A 3 -27.24 -1.16 -10.42
C VAL A 3 -26.60 -2.27 -11.24
N ALA A 4 -26.82 -2.25 -12.56
CA ALA A 4 -25.94 -2.99 -13.45
C ALA A 4 -24.58 -2.31 -13.35
N ALA A 5 -23.63 -2.93 -12.63
CA ALA A 5 -22.27 -2.45 -12.56
C ALA A 5 -21.75 -2.35 -14.00
N ARG A 6 -21.57 -1.12 -14.49
CA ARG A 6 -20.92 -0.89 -15.78
C ARG A 6 -19.54 -1.53 -15.70
N ILE A 7 -19.21 -2.36 -16.70
CA ILE A 7 -17.86 -2.90 -16.87
C ILE A 7 -16.92 -1.68 -16.97
N PRO A 8 -15.86 -1.60 -16.14
CA PRO A 8 -14.89 -0.52 -16.24
C PRO A 8 -14.27 -0.48 -17.63
N ASP A 9 -13.99 0.73 -18.11
CA ASP A 9 -13.16 0.90 -19.30
C ASP A 9 -11.72 0.52 -18.93
N PHE A 10 -11.17 -0.49 -19.60
CA PHE A 10 -9.85 -1.05 -19.30
C PHE A 10 -8.71 -0.34 -20.06
N ASP A 11 -9.03 0.55 -21.00
CA ASP A 11 -8.04 1.36 -21.71
C ASP A 11 -7.66 2.64 -20.95
N VAL A 12 -8.38 2.94 -19.87
CA VAL A 12 -8.09 4.07 -18.97
C VAL A 12 -6.77 3.83 -18.21
N PRO A 13 -5.92 4.86 -18.03
CA PRO A 13 -4.68 4.72 -17.28
C PRO A 13 -4.89 4.11 -15.88
N VAL A 14 -4.10 3.10 -15.53
CA VAL A 14 -4.20 2.38 -14.24
C VAL A 14 -4.15 3.31 -13.02
N VAL A 15 -3.48 4.46 -13.13
CA VAL A 15 -3.38 5.47 -12.07
C VAL A 15 -4.74 6.08 -11.69
N GLU A 16 -5.72 6.05 -12.58
CA GLU A 16 -7.08 6.54 -12.32
C GLU A 16 -7.88 5.55 -11.47
N HIS A 17 -7.51 4.26 -11.50
CA HIS A 17 -8.09 3.22 -10.67
C HIS A 17 -7.28 2.97 -9.39
N ALA A 18 -6.06 3.48 -9.32
CA ALA A 18 -5.16 3.27 -8.20
C ALA A 18 -5.59 4.09 -6.96
N ARG A 19 -5.71 3.40 -5.83
CA ARG A 19 -5.81 4.05 -4.52
C ARG A 19 -4.56 4.86 -4.22
N LYS A 20 -4.72 6.01 -3.55
CA LYS A 20 -3.61 6.89 -3.15
C LYS A 20 -3.28 6.84 -1.66
N ASP A 21 -4.13 6.17 -0.89
CA ASP A 21 -4.06 5.97 0.56
C ASP A 21 -3.40 4.61 0.90
N PHE A 22 -2.18 4.40 0.40
CA PHE A 22 -1.40 3.20 0.72
C PHE A 22 -0.25 3.53 1.69
N PRO A 23 0.05 2.65 2.65
CA PRO A 23 1.14 2.90 3.58
C PRO A 23 2.50 2.65 2.92
N LEU A 24 3.44 3.55 3.23
CA LEU A 24 4.81 3.51 2.74
C LEU A 24 5.79 3.25 3.87
N LEU A 25 6.76 2.36 3.63
CA LEU A 25 7.89 2.12 4.52
C LEU A 25 9.18 2.53 3.82
N ASN A 26 10.12 3.08 4.57
CA ASN A 26 11.47 3.32 4.04
C ASN A 26 12.24 1.99 4.06
N ALA A 27 12.95 1.68 2.97
CA ALA A 27 13.69 0.42 2.83
C ALA A 27 14.77 0.21 3.92
N ASN A 28 15.25 1.28 4.54
CA ASN A 28 16.28 1.25 5.58
C ASN A 28 15.69 1.12 7.00
N MET A 29 14.37 1.06 7.16
CA MET A 29 13.74 0.85 8.45
C MET A 29 13.99 -0.57 8.95
N THR A 30 14.31 -0.68 10.23
CA THR A 30 14.20 -1.95 10.95
C THR A 30 12.73 -2.37 11.07
N VAL A 31 12.50 -3.65 11.35
CA VAL A 31 11.15 -4.18 11.60
C VAL A 31 10.45 -3.43 12.74
N GLY A 32 11.18 -3.10 13.82
CA GLY A 32 10.63 -2.37 14.96
C GLY A 32 10.13 -0.97 14.58
N GLU A 33 10.94 -0.20 13.83
CA GLU A 33 10.57 1.13 13.34
C GLU A 33 9.37 1.07 12.39
N ALA A 34 9.33 0.07 11.51
CA ALA A 34 8.21 -0.15 10.63
C ALA A 34 6.91 -0.40 11.42
N LEU A 35 6.94 -1.27 12.44
CA LEU A 35 5.79 -1.57 13.28
C LEU A 35 5.31 -0.35 14.08
N GLU A 36 6.22 0.46 14.62
CA GLU A 36 5.87 1.70 15.31
C GLU A 36 5.20 2.70 14.37
N ARG A 37 5.74 2.85 13.16
CA ARG A 37 5.14 3.73 12.15
C ARG A 37 3.73 3.28 11.78
N ILE A 38 3.54 1.97 11.56
CA ILE A 38 2.24 1.37 11.24
C ILE A 38 1.22 1.65 12.35
N ARG A 39 1.60 1.49 13.62
CA ARG A 39 0.73 1.79 14.75
C ARG A 39 0.31 3.26 14.82
N ARG A 40 1.23 4.17 14.53
CA ARG A 40 0.99 5.62 14.59
C ARG A 40 0.15 6.15 13.44
N GLU A 41 0.45 5.73 12.21
CA GLU A 41 -0.25 6.22 11.01
C GLU A 41 -1.58 5.49 10.79
N GLY A 42 -1.73 4.29 11.37
CA GLY A 42 -2.86 3.41 11.12
C GLY A 42 -2.75 2.75 9.74
N VAL A 43 -3.47 1.64 9.59
CA VAL A 43 -3.71 1.01 8.30
C VAL A 43 -5.20 1.13 8.03
N GLY A 44 -5.58 1.69 6.89
CA GLY A 44 -6.99 1.75 6.48
C GLY A 44 -7.64 0.36 6.44
N GLU A 45 -8.95 0.29 6.22
CA GLU A 45 -9.80 -0.90 6.45
C GLU A 45 -9.36 -2.22 5.77
N ARG A 46 -8.41 -2.19 4.83
CA ARG A 46 -7.79 -3.37 4.19
C ARG A 46 -6.40 -3.04 3.67
N VAL A 47 -5.35 -3.36 4.43
CA VAL A 47 -3.98 -3.39 3.91
C VAL A 47 -3.31 -4.73 4.20
N ILE A 48 -2.89 -5.40 3.13
CA ILE A 48 -2.14 -6.68 3.18
C ILE A 48 -0.66 -6.46 2.81
N TYR A 49 -0.31 -5.33 2.18
CA TYR A 49 1.02 -5.05 1.63
C TYR A 49 1.47 -3.62 1.89
N PHE A 50 2.70 -3.50 2.36
CA PHE A 50 3.45 -2.24 2.46
C PHE A 50 4.41 -2.13 1.29
N TYR A 51 4.59 -0.91 0.78
CA TYR A 51 5.56 -0.63 -0.27
C TYR A 51 6.84 -0.07 0.34
N ALA A 52 7.95 -0.72 0.07
CA ALA A 52 9.27 -0.25 0.46
C ALA A 52 9.79 0.69 -0.61
N VAL A 53 10.16 1.91 -0.21
CA VAL A 53 10.71 2.93 -1.10
C VAL A 53 12.11 3.36 -0.69
N ASP A 54 12.90 3.79 -1.67
CA ASP A 54 14.19 4.43 -1.46
C ASP A 54 14.07 5.92 -1.07
N GLU A 55 15.21 6.60 -0.95
CA GLU A 55 15.30 8.03 -0.60
C GLU A 55 14.65 8.94 -1.65
N GLU A 56 14.61 8.50 -2.91
CA GLU A 56 13.97 9.21 -4.03
C GLU A 56 12.49 8.83 -4.19
N LYS A 57 11.92 8.08 -3.24
CA LYS A 57 10.55 7.55 -3.24
C LYS A 57 10.23 6.59 -4.38
N ARG A 58 11.24 5.92 -4.95
CA ARG A 58 11.03 4.86 -5.93
C ARG A 58 10.72 3.56 -5.23
N LEU A 59 9.79 2.79 -5.79
CA LEU A 59 9.43 1.46 -5.29
C LEU A 59 10.62 0.50 -5.47
N VAL A 60 11.11 -0.05 -4.35
CA VAL A 60 12.21 -1.04 -4.35
C VAL A 60 11.77 -2.42 -3.88
N GLY A 61 10.56 -2.55 -3.32
CA GLY A 61 10.03 -3.84 -2.91
C GLY A 61 8.67 -3.77 -2.24
N VAL A 62 8.17 -4.95 -1.87
CA VAL A 62 6.89 -5.10 -1.15
C VAL A 62 7.09 -5.95 0.10
N VAL A 63 6.47 -5.52 1.20
CA VAL A 63 6.51 -6.22 2.49
C VAL A 63 5.09 -6.62 2.88
N PRO A 64 4.74 -7.92 2.83
CA PRO A 64 3.46 -8.41 3.32
C PRO A 64 3.37 -8.22 4.84
N THR A 65 2.20 -7.84 5.36
CA THR A 65 1.99 -7.63 6.80
C THR A 65 2.40 -8.85 7.63
N ARG A 66 2.16 -10.07 7.12
CA ARG A 66 2.55 -11.32 7.80
C ARG A 66 4.06 -11.41 8.08
N ARG A 67 4.92 -10.93 7.18
CA ARG A 67 6.39 -10.98 7.35
C ARG A 67 6.90 -9.99 8.39
N LEU A 68 6.10 -9.02 8.81
CA LEU A 68 6.46 -8.10 9.89
C LEU A 68 6.13 -8.67 11.28
N LEU A 69 5.34 -9.75 11.33
CA LEU A 69 4.81 -10.34 12.57
C LEU A 69 5.48 -11.67 12.94
N THR A 70 6.32 -12.23 12.06
CA THR A 70 7.03 -13.52 12.23
C THR A 70 8.47 -13.38 11.80
#